data_AF-A0A382JB78-F1
#
_entry.id   AF-A0A382JB78-F1
#
_cell.length_a   1.000
_cell.length_b   1.000
_cell.length_c   1.000
_cell.angle_alpha   90.00
_cell.angle_beta   90.00
_cell.angle_gamma   90.00
#
_symmetry.space_group_name_H-M   'P 1'
#
loop_
_entity.id
_entity.type
_entity.pdbx_description
1 polymer ?
#
loop_
_entity_poly.entity_id
_entity_poly.type
_entity_poly.pdbx_seq_one_letter_code
_entity_poly.pdbx_strand_id
1 'polypeptide(L)' 'MTVITRQECRQWDQDDPLAELRNGFSLPDGMIYLDGNSLGAMPSQALSQVYQTVERDWGLGLIQSWNDAGWFD' A
#
# COMPACT_ATOMS: atom_id res chain seq x y z
N MET A 1 -13.53 -30.50 -16.42
CA MET A 1 -13.17 -29.24 -15.75
C MET A 1 -13.86 -29.23 -14.41
N THR A 2 -13.12 -29.07 -13.31
CA THR A 2 -13.72 -28.94 -11.98
C THR A 2 -14.33 -27.55 -11.87
N VAL A 3 -15.57 -27.46 -11.39
CA VAL A 3 -16.23 -26.16 -11.16
C VAL A 3 -15.73 -25.62 -9.83
N ILE A 4 -15.09 -24.44 -9.84
CA ILE A 4 -14.72 -23.73 -8.61
C ILE A 4 -15.97 -23.10 -8.01
N THR A 5 -16.22 -23.40 -6.75
CA THR A 5 -17.34 -22.89 -5.96
C THR A 5 -16.94 -21.67 -5.14
N ARG A 6 -17.92 -20.84 -4.76
CA ARG A 6 -17.70 -19.70 -3.86
C ARG A 6 -17.15 -20.13 -2.49
N GLN A 7 -17.51 -21.33 -2.02
CA GLN A 7 -17.03 -21.84 -0.74
C GLN A 7 -15.54 -22.17 -0.79
N GLU A 8 -15.06 -22.73 -1.91
CA GLU A 8 -13.62 -22.98 -2.10
C GLU A 8 -12.82 -21.68 -2.13
N CYS A 9 -13.29 -20.64 -2.82
CA CYS A 9 -12.62 -19.33 -2.80
C CYS A 9 -12.51 -18.75 -1.38
N ARG A 10 -13.57 -18.84 -0.58
CA ARG A 10 -13.54 -18.38 0.82
C ARG A 10 -12.56 -19.16 1.68
N GLN A 11 -12.42 -20.46 1.45
CA GLN A 11 -11.44 -21.28 2.15
C GLN A 11 -10.02 -20.85 1.76
N TRP A 12 -9.77 -20.60 0.47
CA TRP A 12 -8.48 -20.09 0.02
C TRP A 12 -8.15 -18.71 0.57
N ASP A 13 -9.13 -17.81 0.69
CA ASP A 13 -8.92 -16.50 1.35
C ASP A 13 -8.52 -16.66 2.83
N GLN A 14 -9.08 -17.66 3.54
CA GLN A 14 -8.76 -17.95 4.94
C GLN A 14 -7.38 -18.60 5.11
N ASP A 15 -6.97 -19.41 4.15
CA ASP A 15 -5.71 -20.14 4.16
C ASP A 15 -4.56 -19.35 3.53
N ASP A 16 -4.81 -18.14 2.99
CA ASP A 16 -3.81 -17.30 2.35
C ASP A 16 -2.82 -16.70 3.38
N PRO A 17 -1.54 -17.12 3.38
CA PRO A 17 -0.55 -16.57 4.30
C PRO A 17 -0.23 -15.09 4.03
N LEU A 18 -0.67 -14.53 2.90
CA LEU A 18 -0.46 -13.14 2.51
C LEU A 18 -1.68 -12.24 2.79
N ALA A 19 -2.78 -12.78 3.32
CA ALA A 19 -4.03 -12.04 3.53
C ALA A 19 -3.83 -10.73 4.29
N GLU A 20 -2.93 -10.71 5.29
CA GLU A 20 -2.62 -9.53 6.09
C GLU A 20 -1.96 -8.40 5.29
N LEU A 21 -1.26 -8.69 4.18
CA LEU A 21 -0.64 -7.68 3.34
C LEU A 21 -1.69 -6.77 2.68
N ARG A 22 -2.94 -7.25 2.52
CA ARG A 22 -4.06 -6.44 2.02
C ARG A 22 -4.29 -5.20 2.89
N ASN A 23 -4.04 -5.29 4.20
CA ASN A 23 -4.20 -4.17 5.14
C ASN A 23 -3.16 -3.05 4.92
N GLY A 24 -2.12 -3.31 4.13
CA GLY A 24 -1.12 -2.33 3.71
C GLY A 24 -1.59 -1.38 2.61
N PHE A 25 -2.81 -1.54 2.07
CA PHE A 25 -3.31 -0.75 0.94
C PHE A 25 -4.63 -0.06 1.26
N SER A 26 -4.80 1.15 0.72
CA SER A 26 -6.04 1.92 0.81
C SER A 26 -6.85 1.73 -0.46
N LEU A 27 -7.99 1.05 -0.34
CA LEU A 27 -8.96 0.84 -1.41
C LEU A 27 -10.36 1.27 -0.94
N PRO A 28 -11.20 1.83 -1.82
CA PRO A 28 -12.59 2.10 -1.49
C PRO A 28 -13.34 0.81 -1.11
N ASP A 29 -14.23 0.91 -0.12
CA ASP A 29 -15.04 -0.22 0.32
C ASP A 29 -15.87 -0.81 -0.83
N GLY A 30 -15.85 -2.13 -0.95
CA GLY A 30 -16.59 -2.88 -1.97
C GLY A 30 -15.99 -2.84 -3.38
N MET A 31 -14.89 -2.13 -3.60
CA MET A 31 -14.22 -2.10 -4.91
C MET A 31 -13.44 -3.38 -5.17
N ILE A 32 -13.66 -3.98 -6.35
CA ILE A 32 -12.80 -5.05 -6.89
C ILE A 32 -11.87 -4.40 -7.92
N TYR A 33 -10.62 -4.15 -7.50
CA TYR A 33 -9.65 -3.44 -8.33
C TYR A 33 -8.74 -4.44 -9.08
N LEU A 34 -8.97 -4.60 -10.39
CA LEU A 34 -8.28 -5.58 -11.24
C LEU A 34 -7.34 -4.96 -12.28
N ASP A 35 -6.97 -3.68 -12.11
CA ASP A 35 -6.06 -2.95 -13.03
C ASP A 35 -4.78 -2.47 -12.32
N GLY A 36 -4.37 -3.18 -11.26
CA GLY A 36 -3.17 -2.90 -10.48
C GLY A 36 -1.86 -3.02 -11.27
N ASN A 37 -1.90 -3.67 -12.43
CA ASN A 37 -0.80 -3.75 -13.39
C ASN A 37 -0.56 -2.42 -14.13
N SER A 38 -1.56 -1.55 -14.20
CA SER A 38 -1.46 -0.23 -14.82
C SER A 38 -1.09 0.82 -13.77
N LEU A 39 -1.85 0.87 -12.67
CA LEU A 39 -1.58 1.70 -11.52
C LEU A 39 -1.78 0.90 -10.23
N GLY A 40 -0.72 0.74 -9.43
CA GLY A 40 -0.82 0.03 -8.16
C GLY A 40 -1.78 0.72 -7.19
N ALA A 41 -2.49 -0.08 -6.38
CA ALA A 41 -3.27 0.46 -5.26
C ALA A 41 -2.36 1.24 -4.31
N MET A 42 -2.86 2.35 -3.76
CA MET A 42 -2.05 3.20 -2.90
C MET A 42 -1.68 2.47 -1.59
N PRO A 43 -0.39 2.36 -1.22
CA PRO A 43 -0.01 1.91 0.10
C PRO A 43 -0.58 2.85 1.18
N SER A 44 -1.05 2.30 2.30
CA SER A 44 -1.69 3.08 3.38
C SER A 44 -0.78 4.13 3.99
N GLN A 45 0.54 3.91 3.96
CA GLN A 45 1.54 4.85 4.49
C GLN A 45 1.94 5.95 3.50
N ALA A 46 1.56 5.85 2.21
CA ALA A 46 2.04 6.77 1.20
C ALA A 46 1.67 8.23 1.52
N LEU A 47 0.44 8.46 1.98
CA LEU A 47 -0.05 9.81 2.32
C LEU A 47 0.75 10.43 3.48
N SER A 48 0.97 9.66 4.56
CA SER A 48 1.74 10.17 5.71
C SER A 48 3.18 10.47 5.34
N GLN A 49 3.80 9.67 4.47
CA GLN A 49 5.16 9.91 4.01
C GLN A 49 5.26 11.18 3.16
N VAL A 50 4.31 11.39 2.23
CA VAL A 50 4.27 12.64 1.44
C VAL A 50 4.14 13.86 2.36
N TYR A 51 3.27 13.82 3.37
CA TYR A 51 3.13 14.93 4.31
C TYR A 51 4.41 15.18 5.11
N GLN A 52 5.02 14.13 5.67
CA GLN A 52 6.28 14.23 6.38
C GLN A 52 7.37 14.88 5.50
N THR A 53 7.54 14.37 4.28
CA THR A 53 8.55 14.86 3.35
C THR A 53 8.33 16.31 2.95
N VAL A 54 7.09 16.71 2.65
CA VAL A 54 6.80 18.07 2.18
C VAL A 54 6.83 19.07 3.33
N GLU A 55 6.14 18.79 4.44
CA GLU A 55 5.95 19.78 5.51
C GLU A 55 7.17 19.92 6.41
N ARG A 56 7.84 18.82 6.74
CA ARG A 56 8.91 18.80 7.74
C ARG A 56 10.26 18.70 7.09
N ASP A 57 10.50 17.63 6.33
CA ASP A 57 11.83 17.35 5.81
C ASP A 57 12.23 18.47 4.83
N TRP A 58 11.47 18.66 3.75
CA TRP A 58 11.75 19.73 2.81
C TRP A 58 11.40 21.11 3.39
N GLY A 59 10.20 21.26 3.93
CA GLY A 59 9.65 22.56 4.33
C GLY A 59 10.45 23.25 5.44
N LEU A 60 11.04 22.50 6.37
CA LEU A 60 11.79 23.04 7.52
C LEU A 60 13.27 22.66 7.49
N GLY A 61 13.59 21.41 7.15
CA GLY A 61 14.97 20.91 7.14
C GLY A 61 15.81 21.41 5.97
N LEU A 62 15.17 21.80 4.85
CA LEU A 62 15.85 22.35 3.67
C LEU A 62 17.01 21.42 3.22
N ILE A 63 18.19 21.99 2.98
CA ILE A 63 19.37 21.25 2.55
C ILE A 63 19.89 20.27 3.62
N GLN A 64 19.55 20.47 4.91
CA GLN A 64 20.03 19.59 5.98
C GLN A 64 19.37 18.21 5.91
N SER A 65 18.15 18.13 5.38
CA SER A 65 17.40 16.87 5.24
C SER A 65 18.04 15.84 4.31
N TRP A 66 18.98 16.25 3.45
CA TRP A 66 19.81 15.28 2.73
C TRP A 66 20.49 14.29 3.67
N ASN A 67 20.92 14.75 4.85
CA ASN A 67 21.50 13.91 5.90
C ASN A 67 20.45 13.52 6.95
N ASP A 68 19.74 14.51 7.52
CA ASP A 68 18.91 14.28 8.70
C ASP A 68 17.67 13.41 8.42
N ALA A 69 17.17 13.44 7.19
CA ALA A 69 16.05 12.60 6.73
C ALA A 69 16.51 11.38 5.91
N GLY A 70 17.83 11.15 5.80
CA GLY A 70 18.40 9.98 5.12
C GLY A 70 18.10 9.90 3.62
N TRP A 71 17.96 11.04 2.93
CA TRP A 71 17.63 11.04 1.49
C TRP A 71 18.80 10.60 0.59
N PHE A 72 20.04 10.62 1.09
CA PHE A 72 21.26 10.32 0.31
C PHE A 72 22.13 9.20 0.91
N ASP A 73 21.57 8.29 1.69
CA ASP A 73 22.34 7.11 2.13
C ASP A 73 22.68 6.14 0.97
#